data_AF-A0A4Y2RFF1-F1
#
_entry.id   AF-A0A4Y2RFF1-F1
#
_cell.length_a   1.000
_cell.length_b   1.000
_cell.length_c   1.000
_cell.angle_alpha   90.00
_cell.angle_beta   90.00
_cell.angle_gamma   90.00
#
_symmetry.space_group_name_H-M   'P 1'
#
loop_
_entity.id
_entity.type
_entity.pdbx_description
1 polymer ?
#
loop_
_entity_poly.entity_id
_entity_poly.type
_entity_poly.pdbx_seq_one_letter_code
_entity_poly.pdbx_strand_id
1 'polypeptide(L)'
;MEEVKEAKYYVTMFDFTPDVSHLEQMSQVLRYVRVVGNVSEITERFIDFFTVSDKTGVALSDEILKKIEQEGLDLKNCRGQSYDNGANMAGKYQGVQSRISESNPSAKFVPCAAHTLNLDGVNAATAVDEVAGREAVTVVHKHLDKIVEALNHLALDAVSSPETKSGVVSLLKSIQTFEFVAFTSFSQKTLKKIDIASKMLQKEDIAIDVACNLLKGLTAQIKDCRGTIVNEVLEEAKQSCLDPSFKEARKRKRFFD
;
A
#
# COMPACT_ATOMS: atom_id res chain seq x y z
N MET A 1 0.32 -27.50 14.28
CA MET A 1 1.73 -27.51 14.74
C MET A 1 2.50 -28.75 14.32
N GLU A 2 1.99 -29.97 14.49
CA GLU A 2 2.72 -31.19 14.10
C GLU A 2 3.21 -31.18 12.64
N GLU A 3 2.36 -30.77 11.71
CA GLU A 3 2.70 -30.60 10.27
C GLU A 3 3.95 -29.72 10.04
N VAL A 4 4.07 -28.60 10.80
CA VAL A 4 5.22 -27.68 10.70
C VAL A 4 6.49 -28.34 11.25
N LYS A 5 6.36 -29.09 12.35
CA LYS A 5 7.48 -29.80 12.97
C LYS A 5 8.00 -30.92 12.06
N GLU A 6 7.10 -31.63 11.36
CA GLU A 6 7.45 -32.62 10.34
C GLU A 6 8.18 -31.99 9.15
N ALA A 7 7.74 -30.83 8.68
CA ALA A 7 8.42 -30.07 7.64
C ALA A 7 9.83 -29.59 8.06
N LYS A 8 10.09 -29.55 9.38
CA LYS A 8 11.30 -29.05 10.04
C LYS A 8 11.53 -27.56 9.83
N TYR A 9 11.65 -27.12 8.59
CA TYR A 9 11.95 -25.73 8.22
C TYR A 9 10.69 -24.92 7.95
N TYR A 10 10.69 -23.68 8.44
CA TYR A 10 9.56 -22.77 8.31
C TYR A 10 10.02 -21.33 8.11
N VAL A 11 9.09 -20.50 7.67
CA VAL A 11 9.16 -19.04 7.60
C VAL A 11 8.10 -18.50 8.53
N THR A 12 8.44 -17.47 9.30
CA THR A 12 7.49 -16.77 10.14
C THR A 12 7.06 -15.47 9.48
N MET A 13 5.75 -15.21 9.48
CA MET A 13 5.17 -13.99 8.95
C MET A 13 4.30 -13.33 10.01
N PHE A 14 4.44 -12.02 10.15
CA PHE A 14 3.69 -11.24 11.12
C PHE A 14 3.06 -10.01 10.46
N ASP A 15 1.84 -9.68 10.85
CA ASP A 15 1.18 -8.45 10.42
C ASP A 15 0.33 -7.85 11.55
N PHE A 16 0.39 -6.53 11.69
CA PHE A 16 -0.41 -5.81 12.66
C PHE A 16 -1.81 -5.54 12.10
N THR A 17 -2.83 -5.93 12.86
CA THR A 17 -4.22 -5.62 12.54
C THR A 17 -4.94 -5.06 13.77
N PRO A 18 -5.78 -4.03 13.63
CA PRO A 18 -6.68 -3.62 14.69
C PRO A 18 -7.77 -4.68 14.88
N ASP A 19 -8.20 -4.90 16.13
CA ASP A 19 -9.40 -5.66 16.45
C ASP A 19 -10.67 -4.80 16.36
N VAL A 20 -11.83 -5.38 16.69
CA VAL A 20 -13.13 -4.68 16.68
C VAL A 20 -13.21 -3.50 17.66
N SER A 21 -12.31 -3.43 18.64
CA SER A 21 -12.17 -2.33 19.60
C SER A 21 -11.04 -1.37 19.23
N HIS A 22 -10.46 -1.51 18.03
CA HIS A 22 -9.31 -0.75 17.54
C HIS A 22 -8.02 -0.94 18.36
N LEU A 23 -7.92 -2.05 19.11
CA LEU A 23 -6.68 -2.43 19.76
C LEU A 23 -5.81 -3.19 18.76
N GLU A 24 -4.54 -2.82 18.67
CA GLU A 24 -3.61 -3.49 17.77
C GLU A 24 -3.25 -4.88 18.29
N GLN A 25 -3.36 -5.86 17.39
CA GLN A 25 -2.96 -7.24 17.60
C GLN A 25 -2.02 -7.65 16.47
N MET A 26 -1.13 -8.60 16.75
CA MET A 26 -0.25 -9.17 15.76
C MET A 26 -0.79 -10.53 15.33
N SER A 27 -1.01 -10.69 14.03
CA SER A 27 -1.32 -11.97 13.41
C SER A 27 -0.02 -12.75 13.17
N GLN A 28 -0.06 -14.06 13.38
CA GLN A 28 1.03 -14.96 12.99
C GLN A 28 0.58 -15.93 11.92
N VAL A 29 1.40 -16.03 10.87
CA VAL A 29 1.28 -17.05 9.83
C VAL A 29 2.62 -17.76 9.69
N LEU A 30 2.58 -19.09 9.59
CA LEU A 30 3.75 -19.90 9.28
C LEU A 30 3.65 -20.42 7.85
N ARG A 31 4.76 -20.31 7.11
CA ARG A 31 4.90 -20.85 5.76
C ARG A 31 5.97 -21.93 5.72
N TYR A 32 5.66 -23.08 5.16
CA TYR A 32 6.55 -24.25 5.12
C TYR A 32 6.22 -25.14 3.93
N VAL A 33 7.05 -26.15 3.70
CA VAL A 33 6.85 -27.14 2.62
C VAL A 33 6.27 -28.41 3.23
N ARG A 34 5.04 -28.75 2.86
CA ARG A 34 4.42 -30.03 3.20
C ARG A 34 4.72 -31.04 2.10
N VAL A 35 5.14 -32.25 2.47
CA VAL A 35 5.37 -33.33 1.52
C VAL A 35 4.25 -34.36 1.68
N VAL A 36 3.46 -34.57 0.63
CA VAL A 36 2.41 -35.60 0.58
C VAL A 36 2.76 -36.61 -0.50
N GLY A 37 3.15 -37.81 -0.08
CA GLY A 37 3.70 -38.80 -1.00
C GLY A 37 5.00 -38.28 -1.63
N ASN A 38 5.00 -38.09 -2.95
CA ASN A 38 6.13 -37.55 -3.71
C ASN A 38 5.90 -36.10 -4.19
N VAL A 39 4.86 -35.41 -3.68
CA VAL A 39 4.53 -34.04 -4.08
C VAL A 39 4.88 -33.10 -2.93
N SER A 40 5.61 -32.03 -3.24
CA SER A 40 5.93 -30.94 -2.32
C SER A 40 4.97 -29.77 -2.57
N GLU A 41 4.28 -29.34 -1.51
CA GLU A 41 3.32 -28.24 -1.55
C GLU A 41 3.79 -27.12 -0.62
N ILE A 42 3.78 -25.88 -1.12
CA ILE A 42 3.94 -24.70 -0.26
C ILE A 42 2.65 -24.54 0.53
N THR A 43 2.77 -24.43 1.84
CA THR A 43 1.63 -24.35 2.75
C THR A 43 1.79 -23.15 3.66
N GLU A 44 0.73 -22.34 3.76
CA GLU A 44 0.59 -21.28 4.75
C GLU A 44 -0.47 -21.69 5.80
N ARG A 45 -0.18 -21.42 7.07
CA ARG A 45 -1.10 -21.65 8.19
C ARG A 45 -1.15 -20.44 9.08
N PHE A 46 -2.34 -19.84 9.20
CA PHE A 46 -2.64 -18.95 10.29
C PHE A 46 -2.55 -19.72 11.62
N ILE A 47 -1.85 -19.15 12.59
CA ILE A 47 -1.65 -19.76 13.90
C ILE A 47 -2.62 -19.14 14.89
N ASP A 48 -2.49 -17.85 15.14
CA ASP A 48 -3.38 -17.07 16.00
C ASP A 48 -3.13 -15.56 15.86
N PHE A 49 -3.85 -14.80 16.70
CA PHE A 49 -3.54 -13.42 17.03
C PHE A 49 -3.00 -13.35 18.46
N PHE A 50 -2.07 -12.45 18.69
CA PHE A 50 -1.60 -12.13 20.04
C PHE A 50 -1.42 -10.62 20.21
N THR A 51 -1.72 -10.15 21.41
CA THR A 51 -1.62 -8.74 21.77
C THR A 51 -0.20 -8.40 22.16
N VAL A 52 0.30 -7.27 21.66
CA VAL A 52 1.58 -6.71 22.11
C VAL A 52 1.33 -5.32 22.68
N SER A 53 1.65 -5.13 23.95
CA SER A 53 1.46 -3.84 24.63
C SER A 53 2.55 -2.82 24.32
N ASP A 54 3.77 -3.27 24.09
CA ASP A 54 4.93 -2.42 23.76
C ASP A 54 5.40 -2.70 22.33
N LYS A 55 5.35 -1.67 21.49
CA LYS A 55 5.65 -1.76 20.05
C LYS A 55 7.09 -1.42 19.71
N THR A 56 7.98 -1.30 20.69
CA THR A 56 9.42 -1.17 20.43
C THR A 56 9.96 -2.44 19.78
N GLY A 57 10.98 -2.30 18.92
CA GLY A 57 11.56 -3.48 18.25
C GLY A 57 12.13 -4.52 19.22
N VAL A 58 12.51 -4.11 20.44
CA VAL A 58 12.95 -5.02 21.51
C VAL A 58 11.78 -5.87 22.00
N ALA A 59 10.73 -5.23 22.52
CA ALA A 59 9.58 -5.91 23.09
C ALA A 59 8.89 -6.82 22.07
N LEU A 60 8.79 -6.36 20.82
CA LEU A 60 8.24 -7.17 19.72
C LEU A 60 9.07 -8.41 19.43
N SER A 61 10.40 -8.29 19.45
CA SER A 61 11.29 -9.44 19.25
C SER A 61 11.12 -10.45 20.37
N ASP A 62 11.09 -9.99 21.62
CA ASP A 62 10.99 -10.86 22.79
C ASP A 62 9.66 -11.63 22.80
N GLU A 63 8.54 -10.96 22.49
CA GLU A 63 7.24 -11.63 22.38
C GLU A 63 7.19 -12.61 21.20
N ILE A 64 7.75 -12.27 20.04
CA ILE A 64 7.85 -13.19 18.89
C ILE A 64 8.67 -14.44 19.23
N LEU A 65 9.84 -14.26 19.86
CA LEU A 65 10.72 -15.38 20.22
C LEU A 65 10.08 -16.30 21.26
N LYS A 66 9.47 -15.71 22.30
CA LYS A 66 8.71 -16.43 23.32
C LYS A 66 7.54 -17.20 22.69
N LYS A 67 6.86 -16.62 21.72
CA LYS A 67 5.75 -17.27 21.02
C LYS A 67 6.20 -18.49 20.22
N ILE A 68 7.27 -18.36 19.45
CA ILE A 68 7.90 -19.47 18.71
C ILE A 68 8.28 -20.61 19.68
N GLU A 69 8.84 -20.28 20.84
CA GLU A 69 9.19 -21.25 21.89
C GLU A 69 7.94 -21.94 22.47
N GLN A 70 6.88 -21.19 22.79
CA GLN A 70 5.60 -21.72 23.29
C GLN A 70 4.90 -22.65 22.30
N GLU A 71 5.09 -22.42 21.00
CA GLU A 71 4.61 -23.30 19.92
C GLU A 71 5.45 -24.58 19.77
N GLY A 72 6.56 -24.69 20.51
CA GLY A 72 7.50 -25.80 20.45
C GLY A 72 8.31 -25.81 19.15
N LEU A 73 8.55 -24.65 18.55
CA LEU A 73 9.37 -24.49 17.36
C LEU A 73 10.78 -24.07 17.74
N ASP A 74 11.77 -24.63 17.05
CA ASP A 74 13.17 -24.19 17.18
C ASP A 74 13.43 -23.05 16.20
N LEU A 75 13.85 -21.89 16.72
CA LEU A 75 14.25 -20.74 15.91
C LEU A 75 15.35 -21.10 14.90
N LYS A 76 16.26 -22.03 15.21
CA LYS A 76 17.34 -22.45 14.30
C LYS A 76 16.84 -23.10 13.02
N ASN A 77 15.61 -23.60 13.02
CA ASN A 77 14.94 -24.12 11.84
C ASN A 77 14.18 -23.05 11.04
N CYS A 78 14.05 -21.83 11.56
CA CYS A 78 13.52 -20.72 10.79
C CYS A 78 14.46 -20.38 9.62
N ARG A 79 13.88 -20.21 8.42
CA ARG A 79 14.60 -19.89 7.17
C ARG A 79 14.20 -18.55 6.57
N GLY A 80 13.17 -17.91 7.12
CA GLY A 80 12.75 -16.59 6.69
C GLY A 80 11.88 -15.91 7.73
N GLN A 81 11.89 -14.59 7.69
CA GLN A 81 11.06 -13.72 8.50
C GLN A 81 10.48 -12.61 7.60
N SER A 82 9.18 -12.36 7.69
CA SER A 82 8.49 -11.41 6.81
C SER A 82 7.44 -10.61 7.56
N TYR A 83 7.44 -9.29 7.39
CA TYR A 83 6.51 -8.33 7.99
C TYR A 83 6.65 -6.96 7.32
N ASP A 84 5.95 -5.95 7.82
CA ASP A 84 5.98 -4.58 7.30
C ASP A 84 7.37 -3.92 7.39
N ASN A 85 7.50 -2.76 6.74
CA ASN A 85 8.76 -2.00 6.70
C ASN A 85 8.87 -1.00 7.86
N GLY A 86 8.04 -1.12 8.90
CA GLY A 86 8.07 -0.25 10.06
C GLY A 86 9.43 -0.27 10.74
N ALA A 87 9.88 0.86 11.26
CA ALA A 87 11.23 0.98 11.84
C ALA A 87 11.49 -0.02 12.99
N ASN A 88 10.46 -0.33 13.78
CA ASN A 88 10.56 -1.31 14.87
C ASN A 88 10.57 -2.77 14.37
N MET A 89 10.09 -3.03 13.16
CA MET A 89 10.08 -4.36 12.54
C MET A 89 11.32 -4.54 11.66
N ALA A 90 11.44 -3.75 10.58
CA ALA A 90 12.49 -3.85 9.57
C ALA A 90 13.79 -3.09 9.91
N GLY A 91 13.87 -2.45 11.07
CA GLY A 91 15.03 -1.65 11.49
C GLY A 91 16.33 -2.45 11.52
N LYS A 92 17.39 -1.91 10.90
CA LYS A 92 18.70 -2.55 10.78
C LYS A 92 19.46 -2.76 12.11
N TYR A 93 19.21 -1.91 13.09
CA TYR A 93 19.99 -1.89 14.35
C TYR A 93 19.19 -2.35 15.56
N GLN A 94 17.91 -1.98 15.63
CA GLN A 94 17.05 -2.22 16.78
C GLN A 94 15.69 -2.80 16.39
N GLY A 95 15.51 -3.17 15.12
CA GLY A 95 14.28 -3.79 14.67
C GLY A 95 14.21 -5.27 15.01
N VAL A 96 13.03 -5.85 14.87
CA VAL A 96 12.83 -7.30 14.93
C VAL A 96 13.76 -8.04 13.98
N GLN A 97 13.98 -7.48 12.77
CA GLN A 97 14.76 -8.17 11.74
C GLN A 97 16.21 -8.36 12.11
N SER A 98 16.83 -7.35 12.73
CA SER A 98 18.22 -7.47 13.17
C SER A 98 18.36 -8.48 14.30
N ARG A 99 17.46 -8.46 15.29
CA ARG A 99 17.50 -9.36 16.45
C ARG A 99 17.29 -10.84 16.09
N ILE A 100 16.30 -11.13 15.25
CA ILE A 100 16.08 -12.51 14.78
C ILE A 100 17.26 -12.95 13.91
N SER A 101 17.81 -12.07 13.07
CA SER A 101 18.98 -12.40 12.23
C SER A 101 20.24 -12.65 13.05
N GLU A 102 20.45 -11.94 14.15
CA GLU A 102 21.55 -12.17 15.10
C GLU A 102 21.41 -13.55 15.76
N SER A 103 20.19 -13.92 16.16
CA SER A 103 19.89 -15.20 16.79
C SER A 103 19.93 -16.38 15.81
N ASN A 104 19.53 -16.16 14.57
CA ASN A 104 19.59 -17.12 13.47
C ASN A 104 19.88 -16.41 12.12
N PRO A 105 21.15 -16.39 11.68
CA PRO A 105 21.55 -15.77 10.41
C PRO A 105 20.93 -16.42 9.15
N SER A 106 20.34 -17.60 9.29
CA SER A 106 19.63 -18.29 8.20
C SER A 106 18.18 -17.83 8.06
N ALA A 107 17.60 -17.14 9.04
CA ALA A 107 16.26 -16.56 8.96
C ALA A 107 16.31 -15.24 8.16
N LYS A 108 16.28 -15.34 6.83
CA LYS A 108 16.41 -14.16 5.96
C LYS A 108 15.19 -13.26 6.05
N PHE A 109 15.43 -11.96 6.26
CA PHE A 109 14.37 -10.97 6.22
C PHE A 109 13.92 -10.69 4.79
N VAL A 110 12.62 -10.78 4.57
CA VAL A 110 11.95 -10.40 3.32
C VAL A 110 10.90 -9.34 3.67
N PRO A 111 11.04 -8.10 3.19
CA PRO A 111 10.05 -7.06 3.45
C PRO A 111 8.72 -7.34 2.74
N CYS A 112 7.62 -6.87 3.32
CA CYS A 112 6.32 -6.98 2.68
C CYS A 112 6.28 -6.22 1.35
N ALA A 113 6.14 -6.95 0.23
CA ALA A 113 6.11 -6.37 -1.11
C ALA A 113 4.93 -5.40 -1.30
N ALA A 114 3.75 -5.74 -0.74
CA ALA A 114 2.57 -4.89 -0.80
C ALA A 114 2.78 -3.56 -0.05
N HIS A 115 3.33 -3.62 1.16
CA HIS A 115 3.65 -2.44 1.94
C HIS A 115 4.73 -1.58 1.25
N THR A 116 5.76 -2.22 0.69
CA THR A 116 6.83 -1.54 -0.06
C THR A 116 6.27 -0.78 -1.26
N LEU A 117 5.46 -1.44 -2.09
CA LEU A 117 4.87 -0.82 -3.27
C LEU A 117 3.89 0.30 -2.91
N ASN A 118 3.15 0.15 -1.81
CA ASN A 118 2.28 1.20 -1.31
C ASN A 118 3.08 2.41 -0.81
N LEU A 119 4.17 2.19 -0.07
CA LEU A 119 5.05 3.26 0.40
C LEU A 119 5.67 4.05 -0.76
N ASP A 120 6.14 3.35 -1.81
CA ASP A 120 6.63 3.99 -3.03
C ASP A 120 5.55 4.85 -3.69
N GLY A 121 4.31 4.34 -3.75
CA GLY A 121 3.16 5.07 -4.26
C GLY A 121 2.84 6.33 -3.44
N VAL A 122 2.84 6.23 -2.11
CA VAL A 122 2.63 7.37 -1.21
C VAL A 122 3.74 8.40 -1.35
N ASN A 123 5.00 7.98 -1.41
CA ASN A 123 6.13 8.90 -1.59
C ASN A 123 6.11 9.61 -2.95
N ALA A 124 5.73 8.90 -4.01
CA ALA A 124 5.55 9.50 -5.33
C ALA A 124 4.37 10.50 -5.34
N ALA A 125 3.29 10.17 -4.62
CA ALA A 125 2.13 11.01 -4.47
C ALA A 125 2.44 12.29 -3.66
N THR A 126 3.07 12.19 -2.49
CA THR A 126 3.39 13.34 -1.63
C THR A 126 4.47 14.26 -2.19
N ALA A 127 5.20 13.84 -3.22
CA ALA A 127 6.05 14.73 -4.01
C ALA A 127 5.24 15.75 -4.84
N VAL A 128 3.91 15.61 -4.90
CA VAL A 128 2.96 16.51 -5.55
C VAL A 128 1.89 16.89 -4.51
N ASP A 129 1.65 18.17 -4.29
CA ASP A 129 0.76 18.66 -3.20
C ASP A 129 -0.72 18.24 -3.32
N GLU A 130 -1.12 17.54 -4.40
CA GLU A 130 -2.50 17.38 -4.85
C GLU A 130 -3.03 15.93 -4.87
N VAL A 131 -2.28 14.95 -4.34
CA VAL A 131 -2.60 13.53 -4.58
C VAL A 131 -3.39 12.89 -3.44
N ALA A 132 -4.62 12.47 -3.76
CA ALA A 132 -5.48 11.68 -2.87
C ALA A 132 -5.24 10.16 -3.03
N GLY A 133 -5.68 9.38 -2.04
CA GLY A 133 -5.62 7.91 -2.08
C GLY A 133 -6.38 7.31 -3.27
N ARG A 134 -5.96 6.13 -3.72
CA ARG A 134 -6.46 5.45 -4.93
C ARG A 134 -7.98 5.30 -5.00
N GLU A 135 -8.61 4.92 -3.90
CA GLU A 135 -10.07 4.74 -3.85
C GLU A 135 -10.78 6.07 -4.06
N ALA A 136 -10.35 7.12 -3.36
CA ALA A 136 -10.87 8.48 -3.54
C ALA A 136 -10.68 8.95 -4.99
N VAL A 137 -9.49 8.80 -5.55
CA VAL A 137 -9.19 9.15 -6.96
C VAL A 137 -10.09 8.39 -7.93
N THR A 138 -10.27 7.09 -7.71
CA THR A 138 -11.09 6.25 -8.60
C THR A 138 -12.56 6.64 -8.55
N VAL A 139 -13.10 6.91 -7.36
CA VAL A 139 -14.49 7.33 -7.17
C VAL A 139 -14.72 8.70 -7.81
N VAL A 140 -13.84 9.67 -7.52
CA VAL A 140 -13.92 11.01 -8.08
C VAL A 140 -13.83 10.96 -9.60
N HIS A 141 -12.84 10.27 -10.17
CA HIS A 141 -12.68 10.16 -11.62
C HIS A 141 -13.89 9.51 -12.30
N LYS A 142 -14.43 8.41 -11.74
CA LYS A 142 -15.57 7.69 -12.34
C LYS A 142 -16.90 8.42 -12.22
N HIS A 143 -17.05 9.25 -11.19
CA HIS A 143 -18.33 9.86 -10.84
C HIS A 143 -18.29 11.39 -10.88
N LEU A 144 -17.26 11.98 -11.51
CA LEU A 144 -17.08 13.42 -11.56
C LEU A 144 -18.33 14.13 -12.08
N ASP A 145 -18.92 13.65 -13.17
CA ASP A 145 -20.13 14.24 -13.76
C ASP A 145 -21.30 14.26 -12.76
N LYS A 146 -21.51 13.14 -12.05
CA LYS A 146 -22.58 13.02 -11.04
C LYS A 146 -22.31 13.90 -9.82
N ILE A 147 -21.05 14.01 -9.40
CA ILE A 147 -20.63 14.89 -8.31
C ILE A 147 -20.90 16.35 -8.70
N VAL A 148 -20.52 16.75 -9.92
CA VAL A 148 -20.78 18.08 -10.47
C VAL A 148 -22.28 18.36 -10.57
N GLU A 149 -23.07 17.42 -11.07
CA GLU A 149 -24.53 17.52 -11.15
C GLU A 149 -25.16 17.72 -9.76
N ALA A 150 -24.78 16.89 -8.78
CA ALA A 150 -25.26 17.00 -7.41
C ALA A 150 -24.89 18.34 -6.76
N LEU A 151 -23.67 18.82 -6.99
CA LEU A 151 -23.21 20.12 -6.51
C LEU A 151 -23.98 21.26 -7.18
N ASN A 152 -24.22 21.21 -8.49
CA ASN A 152 -25.05 22.21 -9.18
C ASN A 152 -26.48 22.25 -8.64
N HIS A 153 -27.08 21.10 -8.31
CA HIS A 153 -28.38 21.05 -7.66
C HIS A 153 -28.37 21.74 -6.28
N LEU A 154 -27.35 21.49 -5.45
CA LEU A 154 -27.19 22.15 -4.15
C LEU A 154 -26.95 23.66 -4.28
N ALA A 155 -26.24 24.10 -5.32
CA ALA A 155 -26.02 25.53 -5.57
C ALA A 155 -27.32 26.28 -5.89
N LEU A 156 -28.24 25.61 -6.60
CA LEU A 156 -29.53 26.16 -7.03
C LEU A 156 -30.67 25.95 -6.03
N ASP A 157 -30.46 25.10 -5.02
CA ASP A 157 -31.48 24.80 -4.03
C ASP A 157 -31.88 26.04 -3.21
N ALA A 158 -33.17 26.34 -3.19
CA ALA A 158 -33.71 27.50 -2.50
C ALA A 158 -33.57 27.38 -0.97
N VAL A 159 -33.52 26.17 -0.43
CA VAL A 159 -33.47 25.88 1.02
C VAL A 159 -32.04 25.94 1.57
N SER A 160 -31.03 25.69 0.73
CA SER A 160 -29.62 25.67 1.13
C SER A 160 -29.11 27.03 1.62
N SER A 161 -28.31 27.00 2.70
CA SER A 161 -27.77 28.19 3.36
C SER A 161 -26.78 28.95 2.46
N PRO A 162 -26.56 30.26 2.67
CA PRO A 162 -25.54 31.03 1.96
C PRO A 162 -24.13 30.42 2.07
N GLU A 163 -23.77 29.90 3.24
CA GLU A 163 -22.48 29.24 3.49
C GLU A 163 -22.35 27.98 2.64
N THR A 164 -23.40 27.14 2.61
CA THR A 164 -23.44 25.92 1.79
C THR A 164 -23.27 26.26 0.31
N LYS A 165 -24.01 27.27 -0.18
CA LYS A 165 -23.93 27.72 -1.57
C LYS A 165 -22.54 28.23 -1.94
N SER A 166 -21.93 29.05 -1.07
CA SER A 166 -20.57 29.55 -1.31
C SER A 166 -19.52 28.43 -1.29
N GLY A 167 -19.65 27.46 -0.38
CA GLY A 167 -18.80 26.26 -0.32
C GLY A 167 -18.90 25.40 -1.59
N VAL A 168 -20.13 25.13 -2.05
CA VAL A 168 -20.39 24.38 -3.28
C VAL A 168 -19.79 25.06 -4.51
N VAL A 169 -19.99 26.38 -4.66
CA VAL A 169 -19.40 27.15 -5.77
C VAL A 169 -17.87 27.12 -5.73
N SER A 170 -17.27 27.22 -4.54
CA SER A 170 -15.83 27.09 -4.37
C SER A 170 -15.32 25.71 -4.77
N LEU A 171 -16.03 24.66 -4.38
CA LEU A 171 -15.68 23.28 -4.70
C LEU A 171 -15.80 23.00 -6.20
N LEU A 172 -16.88 23.42 -6.86
CA LEU A 172 -17.05 23.31 -8.32
C LEU A 172 -15.89 23.98 -9.06
N LYS A 173 -15.48 25.19 -8.64
CA LYS A 173 -14.31 25.89 -9.19
C LYS A 173 -12.98 25.16 -8.97
N SER A 174 -12.90 24.28 -7.98
CA SER A 174 -11.70 23.49 -7.72
C SER A 174 -11.66 22.22 -8.58
N ILE A 175 -12.76 21.45 -8.57
CA ILE A 175 -12.80 20.10 -9.17
C ILE A 175 -13.03 20.10 -10.68
N GLN A 176 -13.53 21.18 -11.26
CA GLN A 176 -13.77 21.29 -12.71
C GLN A 176 -12.59 21.95 -13.46
N THR A 177 -11.46 22.15 -12.80
CA THR A 177 -10.26 22.67 -13.45
C THR A 177 -9.64 21.60 -14.35
N PHE A 178 -9.04 22.04 -15.46
CA PHE A 178 -8.32 21.16 -16.37
C PHE A 178 -7.24 20.35 -15.66
N GLU A 179 -6.50 21.00 -14.76
CA GLU A 179 -5.51 20.40 -13.86
C GLU A 179 -6.09 19.25 -13.05
N PHE A 180 -7.22 19.47 -12.36
CA PHE A 180 -7.82 18.46 -11.52
C PHE A 180 -8.32 17.25 -12.32
N VAL A 181 -8.99 17.48 -13.44
CA VAL A 181 -9.49 16.39 -14.30
C VAL A 181 -8.34 15.60 -14.90
N ALA A 182 -7.31 16.29 -15.41
CA ALA A 182 -6.13 15.64 -15.93
C ALA A 182 -5.42 14.83 -14.83
N PHE A 183 -5.19 15.43 -13.67
CA PHE A 183 -4.49 14.79 -12.57
C PHE A 183 -5.22 13.55 -12.03
N THR A 184 -6.54 13.64 -11.86
CA THR A 184 -7.36 12.51 -11.39
C THR A 184 -7.40 11.37 -12.40
N SER A 185 -7.52 11.66 -13.71
CA SER A 185 -7.44 10.62 -14.75
C SER A 185 -6.06 9.98 -14.81
N PHE A 186 -4.99 10.78 -14.81
CA PHE A 186 -3.60 10.29 -14.76
C PHE A 186 -3.37 9.36 -13.56
N SER A 187 -3.79 9.81 -12.38
CA SER A 187 -3.64 9.05 -11.13
C SER A 187 -4.44 7.75 -11.19
N GLN A 188 -5.67 7.76 -11.69
CA GLN A 188 -6.49 6.56 -11.85
C GLN A 188 -5.80 5.52 -12.74
N LYS A 189 -5.32 5.93 -13.93
CA LYS A 189 -4.70 5.02 -14.90
C LYS A 189 -3.40 4.42 -14.36
N THR A 190 -2.60 5.23 -13.67
CA THR A 190 -1.33 4.80 -13.07
C THR A 190 -1.55 3.87 -11.88
N LEU A 191 -2.39 4.26 -10.92
CA LEU A 191 -2.68 3.47 -9.72
C LEU A 191 -3.37 2.14 -10.04
N LYS A 192 -4.14 2.07 -11.13
CA LYS A 192 -4.72 0.81 -11.61
C LYS A 192 -3.64 -0.20 -12.02
N LYS A 193 -2.58 0.23 -12.69
CA LYS A 193 -1.46 -0.65 -13.08
C LYS A 193 -0.69 -1.15 -11.85
N ILE A 194 -0.43 -0.25 -10.90
CA ILE A 194 0.21 -0.57 -9.62
C ILE A 194 -0.62 -1.59 -8.82
N ASP A 195 -1.95 -1.45 -8.82
CA ASP A 195 -2.86 -2.41 -8.16
C ASP A 195 -2.67 -3.85 -8.61
N ILE A 196 -2.57 -4.02 -9.93
CA ILE A 196 -2.56 -5.34 -10.55
C ILE A 196 -1.28 -6.04 -10.10
N ALA A 197 -0.15 -5.34 -10.17
CA ALA A 197 1.11 -5.82 -9.63
C ALA A 197 1.00 -6.11 -8.12
N SER A 198 0.43 -5.20 -7.32
CA SER A 198 0.26 -5.39 -5.88
C SER A 198 -0.53 -6.65 -5.54
N LYS A 199 -1.68 -6.87 -6.19
CA LYS A 199 -2.51 -8.07 -6.01
C LYS A 199 -1.80 -9.34 -6.43
N MET A 200 -1.00 -9.30 -7.49
CA MET A 200 -0.21 -10.45 -7.93
C MET A 200 0.89 -10.78 -6.92
N LEU A 201 1.56 -9.77 -6.36
CA LEU A 201 2.62 -9.92 -5.35
C LEU A 201 2.11 -10.52 -4.03
N GLN A 202 0.80 -10.46 -3.77
CA GLN A 202 0.17 -11.00 -2.56
C GLN A 202 -0.30 -12.45 -2.72
N LYS A 203 -0.11 -13.08 -3.88
CA LYS A 203 -0.46 -14.50 -4.05
C LYS A 203 0.49 -15.39 -3.25
N GLU A 204 -0.07 -16.35 -2.51
CA GLU A 204 0.70 -17.30 -1.69
C GLU A 204 1.71 -18.12 -2.54
N ASP A 205 1.37 -18.44 -3.78
CA ASP A 205 2.14 -19.29 -4.68
C ASP A 205 3.13 -18.52 -5.57
N ILE A 206 3.27 -17.21 -5.40
CA ILE A 206 4.17 -16.43 -6.24
C ILE A 206 5.64 -16.81 -6.01
N ALA A 207 6.34 -17.13 -7.10
CA ALA A 207 7.78 -17.34 -7.07
C ALA A 207 8.52 -15.99 -7.09
N ILE A 208 9.68 -15.93 -6.43
CA ILE A 208 10.46 -14.69 -6.28
C ILE A 208 10.89 -14.11 -7.64
N ASP A 209 11.26 -14.97 -8.59
CA ASP A 209 11.63 -14.57 -9.95
C ASP A 209 10.44 -13.96 -10.70
N VAL A 210 9.24 -14.54 -10.54
CA VAL A 210 7.99 -13.99 -11.08
C VAL A 210 7.69 -12.64 -10.46
N ALA A 211 7.82 -12.49 -9.14
CA ALA A 211 7.66 -11.22 -8.43
C ALA A 211 8.64 -10.15 -8.96
N CYS A 212 9.92 -10.50 -9.14
CA CYS A 212 10.91 -9.61 -9.74
C CYS A 212 10.54 -9.19 -11.17
N ASN A 213 10.05 -10.12 -11.99
CA ASN A 213 9.63 -9.83 -13.35
C ASN A 213 8.39 -8.94 -13.41
N LEU A 214 7.44 -9.11 -12.48
CA LEU A 214 6.27 -8.23 -12.36
C LEU A 214 6.68 -6.80 -12.04
N LEU A 215 7.60 -6.60 -11.08
CA LEU A 215 8.09 -5.27 -10.71
C LEU A 215 8.90 -4.60 -11.85
N LYS A 216 9.73 -5.37 -12.56
CA LYS A 216 10.44 -4.90 -13.75
C LYS A 216 9.45 -4.51 -14.86
N GLY A 217 8.44 -5.35 -15.10
CA GLY A 217 7.38 -5.10 -16.07
C GLY A 217 6.57 -3.86 -15.73
N LEU A 218 6.18 -3.68 -14.47
CA LEU A 218 5.48 -2.47 -14.00
C LEU A 218 6.34 -1.22 -14.23
N THR A 219 7.63 -1.27 -13.88
CA THR A 219 8.57 -0.18 -14.13
C THR A 219 8.66 0.18 -15.61
N ALA A 220 8.80 -0.81 -16.48
CA ALA A 220 8.85 -0.61 -17.93
C ALA A 220 7.52 -0.01 -18.44
N GLN A 221 6.39 -0.56 -18.02
CA GLN A 221 5.07 -0.04 -18.40
C GLN A 221 4.90 1.42 -18.00
N ILE A 222 5.21 1.80 -16.75
CA ILE A 222 5.09 3.19 -16.28
C ILE A 222 5.98 4.13 -17.10
N LYS A 223 7.20 3.69 -17.47
CA LYS A 223 8.11 4.47 -18.30
C LYS A 223 7.57 4.66 -19.72
N ASP A 224 7.13 3.58 -20.36
CA ASP A 224 6.67 3.58 -21.75
C ASP A 224 5.34 4.33 -21.90
N CYS A 225 4.43 4.14 -20.95
CA CYS A 225 3.12 4.78 -21.00
C CYS A 225 3.13 6.23 -20.52
N ARG A 226 4.28 6.78 -20.10
CA ARG A 226 4.37 8.17 -19.61
C ARG A 226 3.86 9.17 -20.65
N GLY A 227 4.32 9.07 -21.89
CA GLY A 227 3.89 9.98 -22.96
C GLY A 227 2.44 9.74 -23.38
N THR A 228 2.07 8.47 -23.57
CA THR A 228 0.73 8.08 -24.02
C THR A 228 -0.35 8.42 -22.98
N ILE A 229 -0.15 8.09 -21.71
CA ILE A 229 -1.10 8.43 -20.64
C ILE A 229 -1.26 9.94 -20.54
N VAL A 230 -0.16 10.70 -20.57
CA VAL A 230 -0.25 12.17 -20.53
C VAL A 230 -1.09 12.70 -21.69
N ASN A 231 -0.83 12.25 -22.92
CA ASN A 231 -1.60 12.70 -24.07
C ASN A 231 -3.09 12.32 -23.96
N GLU A 232 -3.40 11.07 -23.64
CA GLU A 232 -4.79 10.61 -23.44
C GLU A 232 -5.51 11.43 -22.38
N VAL A 233 -4.86 11.64 -21.24
CA VAL A 233 -5.40 12.37 -20.09
C VAL A 233 -5.65 13.84 -20.44
N LEU A 234 -4.74 14.48 -21.18
CA LEU A 234 -4.91 15.87 -21.62
C LEU A 234 -6.09 15.98 -22.60
N GLU A 235 -6.28 15.01 -23.50
CA GLU A 235 -7.43 14.99 -24.41
C GLU A 235 -8.75 14.74 -23.66
N GLU A 236 -8.79 13.81 -22.71
CA GLU A 236 -9.95 13.56 -21.84
C GLU A 236 -10.33 14.83 -21.04
N ALA A 237 -9.35 15.52 -20.48
CA ALA A 237 -9.57 16.75 -19.72
C ALA A 237 -10.04 17.91 -20.61
N LYS A 238 -9.56 18.00 -21.86
CA LYS A 238 -10.01 19.01 -22.84
C LYS A 238 -11.49 18.86 -23.19
N GLN A 239 -11.99 17.62 -23.23
CA GLN A 239 -13.39 17.35 -23.53
C GLN A 239 -14.32 17.65 -22.35
N SER A 240 -13.78 17.61 -21.12
CA SER A 240 -14.57 17.69 -19.88
C SER A 240 -14.57 19.09 -19.25
N CYS A 241 -13.65 19.97 -19.66
CA CYS A 241 -13.47 21.31 -19.09
C CYS A 241 -13.71 22.42 -20.11
N LEU A 242 -14.31 23.54 -19.67
CA LEU A 242 -14.53 24.72 -20.51
C LEU A 242 -13.25 25.50 -20.83
N ASP A 243 -12.26 25.46 -19.93
CA ASP A 243 -10.96 26.11 -20.07
C ASP A 243 -9.85 25.05 -20.00
N PRO A 244 -9.31 24.60 -21.15
CA PRO A 244 -8.30 23.56 -21.22
C PRO A 244 -6.88 24.12 -21.04
N SER A 245 -6.66 24.91 -19.98
CA SER A 245 -5.35 25.50 -19.69
C SER A 245 -4.88 25.16 -18.28
N PHE A 246 -3.57 24.97 -18.14
CA PHE A 246 -2.91 24.92 -16.84
C PHE A 246 -2.87 26.34 -16.27
N LYS A 247 -3.14 26.49 -14.97
CA LYS A 247 -2.96 27.76 -14.28
C LYS A 247 -1.48 28.11 -14.29
N GLU A 248 -1.15 29.35 -14.64
CA GLU A 248 0.21 29.83 -14.50
C GLU A 248 0.64 29.76 -13.02
N ALA A 249 1.72 29.03 -12.75
CA ALA A 249 2.30 29.00 -11.42
C ALA A 249 2.70 30.42 -11.01
N ARG A 250 2.09 30.94 -9.93
CA ARG A 250 2.50 32.22 -9.34
C ARG A 250 3.97 32.13 -8.94
N LYS A 251 4.84 32.82 -9.68
CA LYS A 251 6.24 33.04 -9.28
C LYS A 251 6.23 33.78 -7.94
N ARG A 252 6.40 33.07 -6.83
CA ARG A 252 6.67 33.71 -5.52
C ARG A 252 7.96 34.49 -5.68
N LYS A 253 7.88 35.83 -5.64
CA LYS A 253 9.06 36.67 -5.46
C LYS A 253 9.69 36.26 -4.14
N ARG A 254 10.84 35.58 -4.18
CA ARG A 254 11.71 35.46 -3.03
C ARG A 254 12.23 36.87 -2.76
N PHE A 255 11.67 37.53 -1.74
CA PHE A 255 12.34 38.67 -1.13
C PHE A 255 13.54 38.08 -0.40
N PHE A 256 14.73 38.33 -0.94
CA PHE A 256 15.97 38.16 -0.20
C PHE A 256 16.10 39.41 0.68
N ASP A 257 15.94 39.23 1.99
CA ASP A 257 16.46 40.15 3.01
C ASP A 257 17.66 39.47 3.68
#